data_AF-A0A7Y3HIX7-F1
#
_entry.id   AF-A0A7Y3HIX7-F1
#
_cell.length_a   1.000
_cell.length_b   1.000
_cell.length_c   1.000
_cell.angle_alpha   90.00
_cell.angle_beta   90.00
_cell.angle_gamma   90.00
#
_symmetry.space_group_name_H-M   'P 1'
#
loop_
_entity.id
_entity.type
_entity.pdbx_description
1 polymer ?
#
loop_
_entity_poly.entity_id
_entity_poly.type
_entity_poly.pdbx_seq_one_letter_code
_entity_poly.pdbx_strand_id
1 'polypeptide(L)'
;MMYNTIHIEASGLGPGSYPIEVGVALANGKRHCTLICPPEDWLHWTRANGEPSLARDNLLVNGRAVLNAALLLNEWLGDSVVYSAAWGNDVCWLATLYARASVRQRFSVESVDNLFPATQVTNPITSTLAASQPAALLRPSQGQSHIKQAKRWRASSQAVLLQQAAAELSKNQSELQATLSGC
;
A
#
# COMPACT_ATOMS: atom_id res chain seq x y z
N MET A 1 10.90 10.56 -13.32
CA MET A 1 9.94 9.60 -13.91
C MET A 1 8.89 9.29 -12.84
N MET A 2 7.61 9.18 -13.18
CA MET A 2 6.57 8.77 -12.22
C MET A 2 6.28 7.27 -12.39
N TYR A 3 6.16 6.55 -11.27
CA TYR A 3 5.95 5.10 -11.23
C TYR A 3 4.51 4.78 -10.83
N ASN A 4 3.97 3.65 -11.26
CA ASN A 4 2.73 3.16 -10.66
C ASN A 4 3.04 2.52 -9.32
N THR A 5 2.35 2.90 -8.25
CA THR A 5 2.59 2.39 -6.90
C THR A 5 1.30 1.85 -6.30
N ILE A 6 1.44 0.87 -5.42
CA ILE A 6 0.34 0.21 -4.72
C ILE A 6 0.61 0.19 -3.22
N HIS A 7 -0.45 0.31 -2.44
CA HIS A 7 -0.46 0.09 -1.01
C HIS A 7 -1.71 -0.68 -0.61
N ILE A 8 -1.56 -1.63 0.30
CA ILE A 8 -2.64 -2.50 0.78
C ILE A 8 -2.73 -2.40 2.29
N GLU A 9 -3.91 -2.04 2.78
CA GLU A 9 -4.26 -2.27 4.18
C GLU A 9 -4.90 -3.64 4.33
N ALA A 10 -4.53 -4.35 5.38
CA ALA A 10 -5.02 -5.69 5.68
C ALA A 10 -5.75 -5.75 7.02
N SER A 11 -6.54 -6.81 7.18
CA SER A 11 -7.22 -7.19 8.42
C SER A 11 -6.30 -7.40 9.64
N GLY A 12 -4.98 -7.42 9.41
CA GLY A 12 -3.93 -7.58 10.39
C GLY A 12 -2.67 -8.18 9.75
N LEU A 13 -1.71 -8.58 10.57
CA LEU A 13 -0.47 -9.23 10.12
C LEU A 13 -0.51 -10.72 10.46
N GLY A 14 0.06 -11.55 9.59
CA GLY A 14 0.23 -12.99 9.82
C GLY A 14 -0.68 -13.90 8.99
N PRO A 15 -0.59 -15.22 9.21
CA PRO A 15 -1.34 -16.22 8.45
C PRO A 15 -2.86 -16.01 8.55
N GLY A 16 -3.55 -16.14 7.41
CA GLY A 16 -4.99 -15.95 7.33
C GLY A 16 -5.44 -14.49 7.20
N SER A 17 -4.53 -13.52 7.31
CA SER A 17 -4.85 -12.12 7.01
C SER A 17 -5.20 -11.90 5.54
N TYR A 18 -6.11 -10.96 5.30
CA TYR A 18 -6.65 -10.62 3.99
C TYR A 18 -6.68 -9.09 3.76
N PRO A 19 -6.70 -8.62 2.50
CA PRO A 19 -6.76 -7.20 2.18
C PRO A 19 -8.14 -6.60 2.49
N ILE A 20 -8.14 -5.38 3.01
CA ILE A 20 -9.35 -4.62 3.37
C ILE A 20 -9.48 -3.29 2.62
N GLU A 21 -8.37 -2.69 2.21
CA GLU A 21 -8.34 -1.53 1.31
C GLU A 21 -7.14 -1.66 0.36
N VAL A 22 -7.34 -1.40 -0.92
CA VAL A 22 -6.25 -1.32 -1.90
C VAL A 22 -6.25 0.06 -2.51
N GLY A 23 -5.10 0.73 -2.47
CA GLY A 23 -4.88 2.05 -3.03
C GLY A 23 -3.75 2.05 -4.04
N VAL A 24 -3.94 2.79 -5.12
CA VAL A 24 -2.94 2.93 -6.20
C VAL A 24 -2.73 4.39 -6.57
N ALA A 25 -1.50 4.74 -6.92
CA ALA A 25 -1.14 6.00 -7.58
C ALA A 25 -0.52 5.68 -8.94
N LEU A 26 -1.08 6.21 -10.01
CA LEU A 26 -0.66 5.95 -11.38
C LEU A 26 0.33 7.01 -11.84
N ALA A 27 1.21 6.63 -12.76
CA ALA A 27 2.22 7.52 -13.34
C ALA A 27 1.61 8.74 -14.06
N ASN A 28 0.35 8.64 -14.51
CA ASN A 28 -0.41 9.74 -15.11
C ASN A 28 -1.03 10.71 -14.08
N GLY A 29 -0.72 10.56 -12.79
CA GLY A 29 -1.22 11.41 -11.70
C GLY A 29 -2.60 11.03 -11.16
N LYS A 30 -3.29 10.05 -11.75
CA LYS A 30 -4.54 9.54 -11.19
C LYS A 30 -4.26 8.70 -9.93
N ARG A 31 -5.20 8.73 -8.99
CA ARG A 31 -5.18 7.90 -7.79
C ARG A 31 -6.52 7.23 -7.60
N HIS A 32 -6.50 5.97 -7.21
CA HIS A 32 -7.71 5.17 -6.97
C HIS A 32 -7.59 4.42 -5.65
N CYS A 33 -8.71 4.19 -4.98
CA CYS A 33 -8.79 3.29 -3.83
C CYS A 33 -10.11 2.54 -3.83
N THR A 34 -10.10 1.30 -3.35
CA THR A 34 -11.31 0.52 -3.08
C THR A 34 -11.23 -0.15 -1.72
N LEU A 35 -12.33 -0.07 -0.98
CA LEU A 35 -12.58 -0.91 0.20
C LEU A 35 -13.07 -2.28 -0.27
N ILE A 36 -12.71 -3.32 0.47
CA ILE A 36 -13.10 -4.71 0.19
C ILE A 36 -14.04 -5.16 1.30
N CYS A 37 -15.27 -5.53 0.94
CA CYS A 37 -16.18 -6.19 1.86
C CYS A 37 -15.69 -7.63 2.05
N PRO A 38 -15.29 -8.02 3.27
CA PRO A 38 -14.79 -9.37 3.51
C PRO A 38 -15.93 -10.38 3.36
N PRO A 39 -15.72 -11.47 2.61
CA PRO A 39 -16.58 -12.65 2.67
C PRO A 39 -16.75 -13.17 4.11
N GLU A 40 -17.85 -13.89 4.37
CA GLU A 40 -18.16 -14.40 5.72
C GLU A 40 -17.07 -15.34 6.28
N ASP A 41 -16.40 -16.09 5.40
CA ASP A 41 -15.31 -17.02 5.73
C ASP A 41 -13.95 -16.33 5.96
N TRP A 42 -13.86 -15.03 5.71
CA TRP A 42 -12.69 -14.22 6.05
C TRP A 42 -12.81 -13.68 7.47
N LEU A 43 -12.32 -14.50 8.42
CA LEU A 43 -12.51 -14.31 9.86
C LEU A 43 -11.31 -13.65 10.57
N HIS A 44 -10.12 -13.69 9.98
CA HIS A 44 -8.94 -13.11 10.59
C HIS A 44 -9.14 -11.60 10.81
N TRP A 45 -9.00 -11.14 12.04
CA TRP A 45 -9.10 -9.74 12.37
C TRP A 45 -8.23 -9.45 13.58
N THR A 46 -7.08 -8.84 13.37
CA THR A 46 -6.17 -8.49 14.45
C THR A 46 -5.88 -6.99 14.45
N ARG A 47 -5.84 -6.41 15.65
CA ARG A 47 -5.42 -5.02 15.84
C ARG A 47 -3.91 -5.02 15.61
N ALA A 48 -3.48 -4.70 14.39
CA ALA A 48 -2.09 -4.85 13.97
C ALA A 48 -1.09 -4.25 14.97
N ASN A 49 -1.43 -3.17 15.69
CA ASN A 49 -0.76 -2.72 16.94
C ASN A 49 -1.68 -1.86 17.87
N GLY A 50 -3.01 -2.01 17.77
CA GLY A 50 -4.04 -1.10 18.33
C GLY A 50 -4.85 -0.48 17.19
N GLU A 51 -6.17 -0.72 17.18
CA GLU A 51 -7.17 -0.41 16.14
C GLU A 51 -6.69 -0.48 14.66
N PRO A 52 -7.21 -1.44 13.85
CA PRO A 52 -7.23 -1.27 12.40
C PRO A 52 -7.75 0.13 12.07
N SER A 53 -7.13 0.80 11.10
CA SER A 53 -7.51 2.17 10.70
C SER A 53 -9.01 2.27 10.35
N LEU A 54 -9.61 1.12 10.00
CA LEU A 54 -10.98 0.93 9.59
C LEU A 54 -11.66 -0.20 10.35
N ALA A 55 -12.81 0.10 10.96
CA ALA A 55 -13.66 -0.91 11.59
C ALA A 55 -14.21 -1.89 10.55
N ARG A 56 -14.30 -3.18 10.91
CA ARG A 56 -14.85 -4.24 10.04
C ARG A 56 -16.26 -3.90 9.56
N ASP A 57 -17.09 -3.32 10.41
CA ASP A 57 -18.45 -2.91 10.07
C ASP A 57 -18.48 -1.86 8.94
N ASN A 58 -17.46 -1.00 8.86
CA ASN A 58 -17.38 -0.05 7.76
C ASN A 58 -17.13 -0.76 6.43
N LEU A 59 -16.35 -1.84 6.42
CA LEU A 59 -16.12 -2.67 5.23
C LEU A 59 -17.38 -3.40 4.79
N LEU A 60 -18.20 -3.86 5.74
CA LEU A 60 -19.46 -4.53 5.41
C LEU A 60 -20.46 -3.59 4.73
N VAL A 61 -20.45 -2.30 5.11
CA VAL A 61 -21.37 -1.29 4.56
C VAL A 61 -20.82 -0.64 3.29
N ASN A 62 -19.53 -0.32 3.25
CA ASN A 62 -18.93 0.52 2.21
C ASN A 62 -17.96 -0.24 1.28
N GLY A 63 -17.62 -1.48 1.63
CA GLY A 63 -16.73 -2.32 0.85
C GLY A 63 -17.41 -2.88 -0.39
N ARG A 64 -16.60 -3.13 -1.42
CA ARG A 64 -17.04 -3.83 -2.62
C ARG A 64 -16.86 -5.32 -2.43
N ALA A 65 -17.73 -6.11 -3.07
CA ALA A 65 -17.49 -7.54 -3.24
C ALA A 65 -16.10 -7.79 -3.84
N VAL A 66 -15.44 -8.87 -3.41
CA VAL A 66 -14.07 -9.23 -3.80
C VAL A 66 -13.88 -9.23 -5.32
N LEU A 67 -14.84 -9.82 -6.07
CA LEU A 67 -14.83 -9.80 -7.54
C LEU A 67 -14.76 -8.39 -8.11
N ASN A 68 -15.61 -7.48 -7.63
CA ASN A 68 -15.67 -6.10 -8.12
C ASN A 68 -14.38 -5.34 -7.80
N ALA A 69 -13.78 -5.57 -6.63
CA ALA A 69 -12.49 -4.98 -6.30
C ALA A 69 -11.38 -5.48 -7.23
N ALA A 70 -11.31 -6.79 -7.49
CA ALA A 70 -10.33 -7.38 -8.41
C ALA A 70 -10.49 -6.85 -9.85
N LEU A 71 -11.72 -6.76 -10.35
CA LEU A 71 -11.99 -6.21 -11.68
C LEU A 71 -11.59 -4.72 -11.79
N LEU A 72 -11.86 -3.91 -10.77
CA LEU A 72 -11.42 -2.52 -10.73
C LEU A 72 -9.91 -2.37 -10.73
N LEU A 73 -9.18 -3.18 -9.94
CA LEU A 73 -7.72 -3.17 -9.96
C LEU A 73 -7.18 -3.54 -11.34
N ASN A 74 -7.75 -4.55 -11.97
CA ASN A 74 -7.42 -4.93 -13.35
C ASN A 74 -7.72 -3.81 -14.35
N GLU A 75 -8.81 -3.06 -14.18
CA GLU A 75 -9.17 -1.92 -15.02
C GLU A 75 -8.16 -0.77 -14.87
N TRP A 76 -7.81 -0.42 -13.62
CA TRP A 76 -6.92 0.71 -13.34
C TRP A 76 -5.47 0.44 -13.74
N LEU A 77 -5.01 -0.80 -13.55
CA LEU A 77 -3.60 -1.16 -13.71
C LEU A 77 -3.28 -1.82 -15.04
N GLY A 78 -4.26 -2.49 -15.68
CA GLY A 78 -4.05 -3.18 -16.95
C GLY A 78 -2.87 -4.15 -16.87
N ASP A 79 -2.00 -4.10 -17.88
CA ASP A 79 -0.79 -4.93 -17.97
C ASP A 79 0.47 -4.20 -17.43
N SER A 80 0.29 -3.26 -16.51
CA SER A 80 1.39 -2.46 -15.97
C SER A 80 2.19 -3.20 -14.88
N VAL A 81 3.41 -2.73 -14.64
CA VAL A 81 4.16 -3.01 -13.40
C VAL A 81 3.74 -1.99 -12.33
N VAL A 82 3.43 -2.44 -11.12
CA VAL A 82 3.22 -1.58 -9.95
C VAL A 82 4.23 -1.88 -8.84
N TYR A 83 4.69 -0.84 -8.15
CA TYR A 83 5.71 -0.95 -7.11
C TYR A 83 5.11 -0.90 -5.72
N SER A 84 5.55 -1.82 -4.86
CA SER A 84 5.17 -1.90 -3.44
C SER A 84 6.41 -1.77 -2.56
N ALA A 85 6.26 -1.09 -1.42
CA ALA A 85 7.26 -1.05 -0.34
C ALA A 85 7.11 -2.21 0.66
N ALA A 86 5.99 -2.93 0.61
CA ALA A 86 5.70 -4.09 1.46
C ALA A 86 5.49 -5.35 0.59
N TRP A 87 6.29 -5.47 -0.48
CA TRP A 87 6.10 -6.42 -1.59
C TRP A 87 5.73 -7.83 -1.10
N GLY A 88 6.47 -8.38 -0.13
CA GLY A 88 6.23 -9.74 0.38
C GLY A 88 4.83 -9.96 0.98
N ASN A 89 4.27 -8.96 1.66
CA ASN A 89 2.91 -9.04 2.21
C ASN A 89 1.87 -8.73 1.13
N ASP A 90 2.09 -7.68 0.34
CA ASP A 90 1.14 -7.20 -0.66
C ASP A 90 0.85 -8.25 -1.74
N VAL A 91 1.87 -8.99 -2.21
CA VAL A 91 1.67 -10.07 -3.18
C VAL A 91 0.83 -11.20 -2.61
N CYS A 92 1.02 -11.55 -1.34
CA CYS A 92 0.23 -12.59 -0.67
C CYS A 92 -1.24 -12.17 -0.54
N TRP A 93 -1.50 -10.92 -0.14
CA TRP A 93 -2.86 -10.40 -0.02
C TRP A 93 -3.56 -10.25 -1.37
N LEU A 94 -2.85 -9.85 -2.42
CA LEU A 94 -3.41 -9.86 -3.79
C LEU A 94 -3.70 -11.28 -4.26
N ALA A 95 -2.82 -12.24 -3.99
CA ALA A 95 -3.09 -13.65 -4.31
C ALA A 95 -4.36 -14.14 -3.63
N THR A 96 -4.56 -13.83 -2.34
CA THR A 96 -5.81 -14.13 -1.61
C THR A 96 -7.03 -13.48 -2.27
N LEU A 97 -6.94 -12.21 -2.65
CA LEU A 97 -8.02 -11.49 -3.34
C LEU A 97 -8.39 -12.14 -4.68
N TYR A 98 -7.40 -12.39 -5.54
CA TYR A 98 -7.62 -12.92 -6.87
C TYR A 98 -8.04 -14.39 -6.88
N ALA A 99 -7.52 -15.19 -5.95
CA ALA A 99 -7.98 -16.57 -5.75
C ALA A 99 -9.47 -16.59 -5.38
N ARG A 100 -9.91 -15.73 -4.45
CA ARG A 100 -11.31 -15.62 -4.05
C ARG A 100 -12.19 -15.02 -5.16
N ALA A 101 -11.67 -14.08 -5.94
CA ALA A 101 -12.39 -13.46 -7.06
C ALA A 101 -12.55 -14.41 -8.26
N SER A 102 -11.75 -15.47 -8.37
CA SER A 102 -11.75 -16.38 -9.52
C SER A 102 -11.56 -15.68 -10.87
N VAL A 103 -10.74 -14.63 -10.89
CA VAL A 103 -10.32 -13.91 -12.10
C VAL A 103 -8.81 -13.76 -12.13
N ARG A 104 -8.25 -13.60 -13.32
CA ARG A 104 -6.81 -13.42 -13.50
C ARG A 104 -6.38 -11.99 -13.15
N GLN A 105 -5.33 -11.83 -12.35
CA GLN A 105 -4.62 -10.56 -12.19
C GLN A 105 -3.92 -10.18 -13.50
N ARG A 106 -4.10 -8.95 -13.98
CA ARG A 106 -3.52 -8.46 -15.25
C ARG A 106 -2.19 -7.73 -15.10
N PHE A 107 -1.92 -7.15 -13.94
CA PHE A 107 -0.69 -6.41 -13.65
C PHE A 107 0.33 -7.26 -12.89
N SER A 108 1.59 -6.83 -12.86
CA SER A 108 2.63 -7.40 -11.99
C SER A 108 2.96 -6.46 -10.84
N VAL A 109 3.44 -7.03 -9.73
CA VAL A 109 3.86 -6.27 -8.54
C VAL A 109 5.33 -6.51 -8.30
N GLU A 110 6.09 -5.42 -8.23
CA GLU A 110 7.53 -5.43 -8.01
C GLU A 110 7.89 -4.71 -6.71
N SER A 111 9.02 -5.08 -6.11
CA SER A 111 9.55 -4.34 -4.97
C SER A 111 10.03 -2.97 -5.43
N VAL A 112 9.74 -1.93 -4.67
CA VAL A 112 10.36 -0.61 -4.88
C VAL A 112 11.88 -0.66 -4.76
N ASP A 113 12.44 -1.66 -4.07
CA ASP A 113 13.88 -1.90 -4.00
C ASP A 113 14.49 -2.18 -5.38
N ASN A 114 13.72 -2.74 -6.32
CA ASN A 114 14.15 -3.02 -7.68
C ASN A 114 14.32 -1.73 -8.52
N LEU A 115 13.78 -0.59 -8.08
CA LEU A 115 14.03 0.71 -8.72
C LEU A 115 15.41 1.28 -8.38
N PHE A 116 16.00 0.84 -7.27
CA PHE A 116 17.27 1.36 -6.74
C PHE A 116 18.27 0.24 -6.40
N PRO A 117 18.56 -0.68 -7.34
CA PRO A 117 19.49 -1.77 -7.09
C PRO A 117 20.92 -1.21 -7.01
N ALA A 118 21.58 -1.44 -5.88
CA ALA A 118 22.94 -0.98 -5.53
C ALA A 118 23.06 0.52 -5.21
N THR A 119 22.85 0.89 -3.93
CA THR A 119 23.69 1.91 -3.24
C THR A 119 23.47 2.04 -1.71
N GLN A 120 22.46 1.42 -1.08
CA GLN A 120 22.23 1.63 0.37
C GLN A 120 21.89 0.33 1.10
N VAL A 121 22.51 0.13 2.27
CA VAL A 121 22.32 -0.99 3.22
C VAL A 121 20.89 -1.02 3.81
N THR A 122 20.04 -0.05 3.47
CA THR A 122 18.61 0.00 3.71
C THR A 122 18.01 0.95 2.69
N ASN A 123 17.01 0.52 1.90
CA ASN A 123 16.36 1.43 0.96
C ASN A 123 15.57 2.50 1.75
N PRO A 124 15.92 3.80 1.65
CA PRO A 124 15.32 4.85 2.47
C PRO A 124 13.82 5.03 2.22
N ILE A 125 13.28 4.50 1.11
CA ILE A 125 11.84 4.49 0.83
C ILE A 125 11.11 3.58 1.80
N THR A 126 11.63 2.38 2.01
CA THR A 126 11.02 1.37 2.88
C THR A 126 11.05 1.83 4.34
N SER A 127 12.13 2.47 4.78
CA SER A 127 12.22 3.05 6.14
C SER A 127 11.36 4.32 6.30
N THR A 128 11.33 5.21 5.31
CA THR A 128 10.46 6.40 5.31
C THR A 128 8.98 6.03 5.31
N LEU A 129 8.58 5.00 4.55
CA LEU A 129 7.20 4.52 4.53
C LEU A 129 6.85 3.70 5.77
N ALA A 130 7.77 2.92 6.32
CA ALA A 130 7.57 2.29 7.63
C ALA A 130 7.40 3.36 8.75
N ALA A 131 8.10 4.49 8.65
CA ALA A 131 7.92 5.63 9.55
C ALA A 131 6.65 6.48 9.24
N SER A 132 6.13 6.39 8.02
CA SER A 132 4.93 7.12 7.55
C SER A 132 3.64 6.28 7.62
N GLN A 133 3.72 4.96 7.79
CA GLN A 133 2.63 4.22 8.43
C GLN A 133 2.32 4.97 9.73
N PRO A 134 1.05 5.21 10.09
CA PRO A 134 0.75 5.95 11.30
C PRO A 134 1.46 5.29 12.48
N ALA A 135 2.54 5.93 12.92
CA ALA A 135 3.21 5.72 14.20
C ALA A 135 2.31 6.20 15.35
N ALA A 136 1.01 5.93 15.25
CA ALA A 136 0.03 6.15 16.31
C ALA A 136 0.03 5.01 17.34
N LEU A 137 0.87 3.97 17.16
CA LEU A 137 0.87 2.78 18.01
C LEU A 137 2.16 2.59 18.80
N LEU A 138 3.08 3.55 18.75
CA LEU A 138 4.34 3.53 19.51
C LEU A 138 4.58 4.81 20.33
N ARG A 139 3.57 5.29 21.08
CA ARG A 139 3.79 6.03 22.35
C ARG A 139 2.60 5.85 23.29
N PRO A 140 2.78 5.34 24.52
CA PRO A 140 1.82 5.56 25.59
C PRO A 140 2.05 6.97 26.14
N SER A 141 1.37 7.99 25.61
CA SER A 141 1.26 9.25 26.32
C SER A 141 0.04 9.17 27.23
N GLN A 142 0.33 8.92 28.51
CA GLN A 142 -0.53 9.25 29.65
C GLN A 142 -1.23 10.61 29.43
N GLY A 143 -2.55 10.63 29.63
CA GLY A 143 -3.34 11.84 29.88
C GLY A 143 -3.58 12.75 28.67
N GLN A 144 -4.79 12.69 28.13
CA GLN A 144 -5.78 13.78 28.16
C GLN A 144 -6.92 13.49 27.18
N SER A 145 -8.13 13.48 27.74
CA SER A 145 -9.40 13.26 27.07
C SER A 145 -9.79 14.45 26.20
N HIS A 146 -9.51 14.41 24.90
CA HIS A 146 -10.27 15.16 23.90
C HIS A 146 -10.25 14.37 22.59
N ILE A 147 -11.41 13.83 22.19
CA ILE A 147 -11.59 13.09 20.95
C ILE A 147 -11.45 14.08 19.78
N LYS A 148 -10.20 14.30 19.33
CA LYS A 148 -9.93 14.76 17.97
C LYS A 148 -9.92 13.51 17.11
N GLN A 149 -10.95 13.35 16.29
CA GLN A 149 -11.07 12.27 15.31
C GLN A 149 -9.78 12.21 14.48
N ALA A 150 -8.93 11.22 14.74
CA ALA A 150 -7.70 11.03 13.98
C ALA A 150 -8.08 10.81 12.52
N LYS A 151 -7.64 11.70 11.63
CA LYS A 151 -7.91 11.60 10.19
C LYS A 151 -7.29 10.30 9.67
N ARG A 152 -8.14 9.31 9.35
CA ARG A 152 -7.72 8.05 8.72
C ARG A 152 -6.96 8.34 7.42
N TRP A 153 -5.78 7.74 7.25
CA TRP A 153 -5.09 7.72 5.97
C TRP A 153 -5.69 6.65 5.07
N ARG A 154 -5.98 7.02 3.82
CA ARG A 154 -6.44 6.06 2.80
C ARG A 154 -5.24 5.36 2.19
N ALA A 155 -5.42 4.13 1.73
CA ALA A 155 -4.37 3.39 1.05
C ALA A 155 -3.84 4.15 -0.18
N SER A 156 -4.71 4.89 -0.89
CA SER A 156 -4.28 5.72 -2.01
C SER A 156 -3.39 6.90 -1.62
N SER A 157 -3.54 7.43 -0.40
CA SER A 157 -2.62 8.46 0.12
C SER A 157 -1.23 7.89 0.37
N GLN A 158 -1.14 6.66 0.89
CA GLN A 158 0.14 5.98 1.08
C GLN A 158 0.80 5.62 -0.25
N ALA A 159 0.02 5.16 -1.24
CA ALA A 159 0.54 4.91 -2.59
C ALA A 159 1.13 6.19 -3.22
N VAL A 160 0.48 7.35 -3.06
CA VAL A 160 1.01 8.65 -3.55
C VAL A 160 2.33 9.01 -2.88
N LEU A 161 2.46 8.82 -1.56
CA LEU A 161 3.70 9.13 -0.85
C LEU A 161 4.85 8.23 -1.31
N LEU A 162 4.58 6.94 -1.53
CA LEU A 162 5.54 6.01 -2.12
C LEU A 162 5.97 6.48 -3.52
N GLN A 163 5.02 6.94 -4.36
CA GLN A 163 5.32 7.45 -5.70
C GLN A 163 6.21 8.71 -5.65
N GLN A 164 5.93 9.64 -4.73
CA GLN A 164 6.70 10.87 -4.54
C GLN A 164 8.13 10.56 -4.07
N ALA A 165 8.28 9.72 -3.04
CA ALA A 165 9.59 9.33 -2.52
C ALA A 165 10.45 8.64 -3.59
N ALA A 166 9.85 7.74 -4.39
CA ALA A 166 10.54 7.10 -5.51
C ALA A 166 10.98 8.13 -6.57
N ALA A 167 10.11 9.07 -6.94
CA ALA A 167 10.43 10.08 -7.93
C ALA A 167 11.59 11.00 -7.49
N GLU A 168 11.61 11.39 -6.21
CA GLU A 168 12.68 12.19 -5.62
C GLU A 168 14.03 11.45 -5.64
N LEU A 169 14.06 10.17 -5.27
CA LEU A 169 15.29 9.38 -5.29
C LEU A 169 15.84 9.16 -6.69
N SER A 170 14.97 8.91 -7.68
CA SER A 170 15.40 8.81 -9.08
C SER A 170 16.01 10.12 -9.59
N LYS A 171 15.46 11.27 -9.17
CA LYS A 171 16.01 12.58 -9.50
C LYS A 171 17.41 12.75 -8.89
N ASN A 172 17.55 12.47 -7.59
CA ASN A 172 18.83 12.60 -6.88
C ASN A 172 19.91 11.69 -7.48
N GLN A 173 19.58 10.45 -7.87
CA GLN A 173 20.52 9.55 -8.53
C GLN A 173 20.97 10.08 -9.90
N SER A 174 20.03 10.64 -10.68
CA SER A 174 20.34 11.22 -12.00
C SER A 174 21.31 12.41 -11.86
N GLU A 175 21.10 13.26 -10.86
CA GLU A 175 21.98 14.41 -10.55
C GLU A 175 23.37 13.95 -10.08
N LEU A 176 23.46 12.92 -9.24
CA LEU A 176 24.74 12.33 -8.83
C LEU A 176 25.51 11.76 -10.02
N GLN A 177 24.86 10.98 -10.89
CA GLN A 177 25.49 10.40 -12.07
C GLN A 177 25.97 11.47 -13.05
N ALA A 178 25.18 12.53 -13.26
CA ALA A 178 25.58 13.67 -14.08
C ALA A 178 26.82 14.38 -13.51
N THR A 179 26.92 14.53 -12.19
CA THR A 179 28.08 15.12 -11.51
C THR A 179 29.33 14.24 -11.66
N LEU A 180 29.18 12.92 -11.49
CA LEU A 180 30.29 11.97 -11.60
C LEU A 180 30.80 11.77 -13.04
N SER A 181 29.95 11.97 -14.04
CA SER A 181 30.29 11.83 -15.46
C SER A 181 30.84 13.12 -16.09
N GLY A 182 30.85 14.22 -15.35
CA GLY A 182 31.29 15.56 -15.78
C GLY A 182 32.72 15.95 -15.35
N CYS A 183 33.50 15.01 -14.82
CA CYS A 183 34.94 15.14 -14.54
C CYS A 183 35.76 14.31 -15.52
#